data_AF-A0A7J9T195-F1
#
_entry.id   AF-A0A7J9T195-F1
#
_cell.length_a   1.000
_cell.length_b   1.000
_cell.length_c   1.000
_cell.angle_alpha   90.00
_cell.angle_beta   90.00
_cell.angle_gamma   90.00
#
_symmetry.space_group_name_H-M   'P 1'
#
loop_
_entity.id
_entity.type
_entity.pdbx_description
1 polymer ?
#
loop_
_entity_poly.entity_id
_entity_poly.type
_entity_poly.pdbx_seq_one_letter_code
_entity_poly.pdbx_strand_id
1 'polypeptide(L)' 'MDPSRRKALGGLIFALGLIAMLIGAMTDLYSATIGVIIMLAIWFIGGALAALIFGGKEETPDQSKSL' A
#
# COMPACT_ATOMS: atom_id res chain seq x y z
N MET A 1 6.85 15.54 3.25
CA MET A 1 5.56 15.45 2.55
C MET A 1 4.47 15.42 3.61
N ASP A 2 3.39 16.18 3.46
CA ASP A 2 2.38 16.31 4.51
C ASP A 2 1.83 14.93 4.92
N PRO A 3 1.62 14.66 6.21
CA PRO A 3 1.05 13.39 6.69
C PRO A 3 -0.29 13.06 6.00
N SER A 4 -1.03 14.08 5.57
CA SER A 4 -2.25 13.96 4.76
C SER A 4 -2.01 13.29 3.41
N ARG A 5 -0.90 13.58 2.71
CA ARG A 5 -0.59 12.95 1.41
C ARG A 5 -0.23 11.47 1.57
N ARG A 6 0.47 11.10 2.66
CA ARG A 6 0.78 9.69 2.96
C ARG A 6 -0.49 8.88 3.26
N LYS A 7 -1.42 9.45 4.03
CA LYS A 7 -2.75 8.85 4.27
C LYS A 7 -3.58 8.74 2.99
N ALA A 8 -3.60 9.78 2.16
CA ALA A 8 -4.31 9.76 0.89
C ALA A 8 -3.78 8.68 -0.07
N LEU A 9 -2.45 8.53 -0.17
CA LEU A 9 -1.84 7.51 -1.03
C LEU A 9 -2.16 6.08 -0.54
N GLY A 10 -2.08 5.85 0.77
CA GLY A 10 -2.45 4.57 1.37
C GLY A 10 -3.92 4.23 1.13
N GLY A 11 -4.82 5.21 1.28
CA GLY A 11 -6.24 5.04 0.98
C GLY A 11 -6.51 4.73 -0.50
N LEU A 12 -5.78 5.37 -1.41
CA LEU A 12 -5.89 5.11 -2.85
C LEU A 12 -5.46 3.68 -3.21
N ILE A 13 -4.31 3.22 -2.71
CA ILE A 13 -3.80 1.85 -2.93
C ILE A 13 -4.82 0.83 -2.41
N PHE A 14 -5.40 1.09 -1.24
CA PHE A 14 -6.42 0.22 -0.66
C PHE A 14 -7.67 0.13 -1.54
N ALA A 15 -8.21 1.29 -1.95
CA ALA A 15 -9.38 1.38 -2.81
C ALA A 15 -9.17 0.68 -4.17
N LEU A 16 -7.98 0.82 -4.77
CA LEU A 16 -7.63 0.13 -6.02
C LEU A 16 -7.66 -1.40 -5.89
N GLY A 17 -7.14 -1.94 -4.78
CA GLY A 17 -7.24 -3.37 -4.52
C GLY A 17 -8.68 -3.86 -4.37
N LEU A 18 -9.53 -3.10 -3.66
CA LEU A 18 -10.95 -3.43 -3.52
C LEU A 18 -11.69 -3.40 -4.85
N ILE A 19 -11.43 -2.41 -5.70
CA ILE A 19 -12.04 -2.31 -7.03
C ILE A 19 -11.64 -3.54 -7.88
N ALA A 20 -10.36 -3.94 -7.85
CA ALA A 20 -9.92 -5.14 -8.56
C ALA A 20 -10.64 -6.41 -8.07
N MET A 21 -10.79 -6.57 -6.76
CA MET A 21 -11.57 -7.69 -6.22
C MET A 21 -13.04 -7.64 -6.69
N LEU A 22 -13.67 -6.46 -6.64
CA LEU A 22 -15.06 -6.27 -7.07
C LEU A 22 -15.24 -6.57 -8.55
N ILE A 23 -14.29 -6.21 -9.40
CA ILE A 23 -14.32 -6.57 -10.83
C ILE A 23 -14.33 -8.09 -10.97
N GLY A 24 -13.42 -8.82 -10.31
CA GLY A 24 -13.42 -10.29 -10.39
C GLY A 24 -14.62 -10.99 -9.76
N ALA A 25 -15.28 -10.33 -8.80
CA ALA A 25 -16.46 -10.89 -8.13
C ALA A 25 -17.78 -10.58 -8.84
N MET A 26 -17.88 -9.42 -9.49
CA MET A 26 -19.12 -8.91 -10.10
C MET A 26 -19.11 -8.99 -11.63
N THR A 27 -17.96 -9.24 -12.25
CA THR A 27 -17.83 -9.31 -13.71
C THR A 27 -17.20 -10.64 -14.13
N ASP A 28 -17.62 -11.18 -15.28
CA ASP A 28 -17.01 -12.38 -15.88
C ASP A 28 -15.65 -12.12 -16.55
N LEU A 29 -15.02 -10.96 -16.32
CA LEU A 29 -13.72 -10.63 -16.91
C LEU A 29 -12.63 -11.64 -16.49
N TYR A 30 -12.71 -12.12 -15.25
CA TYR A 30 -11.84 -13.14 -14.69
C TYR A 30 -12.46 -13.70 -13.41
N SER A 31 -12.03 -14.91 -12.99
CA SER A 31 -12.52 -15.54 -11.76
C SER A 31 -12.24 -14.69 -10.51
N ALA A 32 -13.14 -14.74 -9.53
CA ALA A 32 -12.95 -14.10 -8.23
C ALA A 32 -11.59 -14.41 -7.57
N THR A 33 -11.04 -15.62 -7.77
CA THR A 33 -9.69 -15.98 -7.29
C THR A 33 -8.60 -15.12 -7.91
N ILE A 34 -8.69 -14.82 -9.21
CA ILE A 34 -7.77 -13.94 -9.91
C ILE A 34 -7.90 -12.51 -9.37
N GLY A 35 -9.12 -12.06 -9.05
CA GLY A 35 -9.36 -10.76 -8.41
C GLY A 35 -8.68 -10.62 -7.05
N VAL A 36 -8.72 -11.66 -6.22
CA VAL A 36 -8.02 -11.69 -4.94
C VAL A 36 -6.50 -11.62 -5.14
N ILE A 37 -5.96 -12.35 -6.13
CA ILE A 37 -4.52 -12.30 -6.43
C ILE A 37 -4.11 -10.88 -6.86
N ILE A 38 -4.88 -10.24 -7.74
CA ILE A 38 -4.61 -8.86 -8.18
C ILE A 38 -4.70 -7.88 -7.01
N MET A 39 -5.73 -8.00 -6.16
CA MET A 39 -5.89 -7.17 -4.96
C MET A 39 -4.65 -7.26 -4.06
N LEU A 40 -4.21 -8.49 -3.75
CA LEU A 40 -3.02 -8.71 -2.93
C LEU A 40 -1.77 -8.14 -3.60
N ALA A 41 -1.59 -8.35 -4.90
CA ALA A 41 -0.46 -7.80 -5.64
C ALA A 41 -0.41 -6.26 -5.56
N ILE A 42 -1.55 -5.58 -5.74
CA ILE A 42 -1.66 -4.12 -5.62
C ILE A 42 -1.28 -3.65 -4.21
N TRP A 43 -1.74 -4.35 -3.17
CA TRP A 43 -1.43 -3.98 -1.79
C TRP A 43 0.03 -4.23 -1.41
N PHE A 44 0.61 -5.36 -1.81
CA PHE A 44 2.02 -5.65 -1.56
C PHE A 44 2.94 -4.68 -2.31
N ILE A 45 2.71 -4.49 -3.61
CA ILE A 45 3.55 -3.60 -4.44
C ILE A 45 3.34 -2.14 -4.02
N GLY A 46 2.10 -1.71 -3.85
CA GLY A 46 1.77 -0.35 -3.42
C GLY A 46 2.30 -0.04 -2.03
N GLY A 47 2.19 -0.99 -1.09
CA GLY A 47 2.75 -0.87 0.25
C GLY A 47 4.28 -0.79 0.26
N ALA A 48 4.95 -1.67 -0.48
CA ALA A 48 6.41 -1.65 -0.61
C ALA A 48 6.92 -0.37 -1.29
N LEU A 49 6.23 0.09 -2.35
CA LEU A 49 6.58 1.32 -3.05
C LEU A 49 6.37 2.55 -2.14
N ALA A 50 5.29 2.58 -1.37
CA ALA A 50 5.07 3.60 -0.36
C ALA A 50 6.17 3.57 0.72
N ALA A 51 6.59 2.38 1.17
CA ALA A 51 7.70 2.25 2.12
C ALA A 51 9.04 2.73 1.55
N LEU A 52 9.34 2.47 0.27
CA LEU A 52 10.56 2.98 -0.36
C LEU A 52 10.55 4.50 -0.52
N ILE A 53 9.41 5.07 -0.89
CA ILE A 53 9.27 6.52 -1.12
C ILE A 53 9.22 7.29 0.21
N PHE A 54 8.63 6.70 1.27
CA PHE A 54 8.35 7.41 2.53
C PHE A 54 9.14 6.89 3.75
N GLY A 55 9.77 5.73 3.67
CA GLY A 55 10.48 5.07 4.78
C GLY A 55 11.95 5.46 4.92
N GLY A 56 12.48 6.34 4.05
CA GLY A 56 13.87 6.81 4.12
C GLY A 56 14.21 7.76 5.28
N LYS A 57 13.46 7.75 6.38
CA LYS A 57 13.77 8.54 7.59
C LYS A 57 13.45 7.74 8.85
N GLU A 58 14.45 7.02 9.32
CA GLU A 58 14.76 6.62 10.70
C GLU A 58 16.05 5.80 10.52
N GLU A 59 17.23 6.36 10.78
CA GLU A 59 17.90 6.27 12.08
C GLU A 59 18.94 7.41 12.22
N THR A 60 18.68 8.39 13.07
CA THR A 60 19.76 9.04 13.81
C THR A 60 19.64 8.55 15.24
N PRO A 61 20.44 7.56 15.68
CA PRO A 61 20.49 7.22 17.09
C PRO A 61 21.10 8.43 17.81
N ASP A 62 20.26 9.21 18.48
CA ASP A 62 20.73 10.26 19.37
C ASP A 62 21.40 9.61 20.59
N GLN A 63 22.71 9.44 20.48
CA GLN A 63 23.64 8.91 21.49
C GLN A 63 23.84 9.89 22.68
N SER A 64 22.91 10.80 22.95
CA SER A 64 23.04 11.83 23.99
C SER A 64 22.64 11.38 25.40
N LYS A 65 22.17 10.14 25.60
CA LYS A 65 21.62 9.69 26.89
C LYS A 65 22.40 8.61 27.64
N SER A 66 23.65 8.36 27.27
CA SER A 66 24.55 7.59 28.13
C SER A 66 25.97 8.10 27.99
N LEU A 67 26.30 9.15 28.74
CA LEU A 67 27.52 9.33 29.54
C LEU A 67 27.56 10.75 30.11
#